data_AF-A0A229P095-F1
#
_entry.id   AF-A0A229P095-F1
#
_cell.length_a   1.000
_cell.length_b   1.000
_cell.length_c   1.000
_cell.angle_alpha   90.00
_cell.angle_beta   90.00
_cell.angle_gamma   90.00
#
_symmetry.space_group_name_H-M   'P 1'
#
loop_
_entity.id
_entity.type
_entity.pdbx_description
1 polymer ?
#
loop_
_entity_poly.entity_id
_entity_poly.type
_entity_poly.pdbx_seq_one_letter_code
_entity_poly.pdbx_strand_id
1 'polypeptide(L)'
;MDKVRHYIDRILKQSYLTKREKKLYAEEMETHLHCTVEELLKQGFSSEEAVDKSIRQFGSTEELNDELTKETYGYSGKSIRKASIGLFLLLLCSTTGGLFLSKFGVHNRYVEILPIFFMMMLFLCLSLLLTRKNVDRICLASVPLLFVGGYLQAYFQVFVHAFEGQGFEFTLFQNLFFSGVYDTTGGLSDFSFEVMGVGSIGLVIQSIILYSICENRSIALLPFGLSIVLTLLHMVTFRLYALIGSSINSPVYFGYERLAQGDPARIVDIALKSFVCLLIFIVIGLFDYYISHRKIRLIQ
;
A
#
# COMPACT_ATOMS: atom_id res chain seq x y z
N MET A 1 -7.58 17.86 37.10
CA MET A 1 -8.05 17.96 35.70
C MET A 1 -7.08 17.34 34.70
N ASP A 2 -5.81 17.14 35.05
CA ASP A 2 -4.80 16.53 34.17
C ASP A 2 -5.17 15.11 33.70
N LYS A 3 -5.92 14.33 34.50
CA LYS A 3 -6.47 13.02 34.09
C LYS A 3 -7.33 13.11 32.82
N VAL A 4 -8.18 14.13 32.70
CA VAL A 4 -9.07 14.33 31.53
C VAL A 4 -8.25 14.64 30.28
N ARG A 5 -7.32 15.60 30.38
CA ARG A 5 -6.43 15.94 29.27
C ARG A 5 -5.59 14.75 28.84
N HIS A 6 -5.01 14.02 29.79
CA HIS A 6 -4.24 12.82 29.47
C HIS A 6 -5.12 11.76 28.78
N TYR A 7 -6.38 11.59 29.19
CA TYR A 7 -7.32 10.68 28.55
C TYR A 7 -7.63 11.09 27.10
N ILE A 8 -7.98 12.36 26.87
CA ILE A 8 -8.22 12.94 25.55
C ILE A 8 -6.98 12.80 24.66
N ASP A 9 -5.80 13.14 25.19
CA ASP A 9 -4.54 12.99 24.47
C ASP A 9 -4.30 11.54 24.07
N ARG A 10 -4.65 10.54 24.88
CA ARG A 10 -4.51 9.13 24.45
C ARG A 10 -5.43 8.78 23.28
N ILE A 11 -6.68 9.27 23.29
CA ILE A 11 -7.63 9.08 22.17
C ILE A 11 -7.04 9.74 20.93
N LEU A 12 -6.76 11.04 21.02
CA LEU A 12 -6.32 11.84 19.88
C LEU A 12 -4.90 11.53 19.42
N LYS A 13 -4.05 10.93 20.24
CA LYS A 13 -2.70 10.52 19.85
C LYS A 13 -2.74 9.37 18.86
N GLN A 14 -3.67 8.44 19.05
CA GLN A 14 -3.93 7.34 18.13
C GLN A 14 -4.90 7.72 17.01
N SER A 15 -5.59 8.85 17.15
CA SER A 15 -6.27 9.48 16.03
C SER A 15 -5.23 10.07 15.06
N TYR A 16 -5.44 9.87 13.76
CA TYR A 16 -4.56 10.42 12.73
C TYR A 16 -5.13 11.72 12.15
N LEU A 17 -5.84 12.48 12.99
CA LEU A 17 -6.33 13.83 12.72
C LEU A 17 -5.15 14.81 12.56
N THR A 18 -5.34 15.90 11.82
CA THR A 18 -4.38 17.01 11.75
C THR A 18 -4.22 17.68 13.12
N LYS A 19 -3.15 18.45 13.33
CA LYS A 19 -2.99 19.22 14.59
C LYS A 19 -4.18 20.15 14.85
N ARG A 20 -4.76 20.73 13.78
CA ARG A 20 -5.93 21.61 13.88
C ARG A 20 -7.18 20.82 14.27
N GLU A 21 -7.44 19.69 13.61
CA GLU A 21 -8.58 18.83 13.95
C GLU A 21 -8.44 18.24 15.35
N LYS A 22 -7.25 17.77 15.73
CA LYS A 22 -6.99 17.30 17.11
C LYS A 22 -7.31 18.38 18.13
N LYS A 23 -6.93 19.63 17.86
CA LYS A 23 -7.23 20.74 18.77
C LYS A 23 -8.76 20.95 18.89
N LEU A 24 -9.48 20.97 17.77
CA LEU A 24 -10.93 21.14 17.77
C LEU A 24 -11.65 20.00 18.51
N TYR A 25 -11.30 18.74 18.21
CA TYR A 25 -11.85 17.58 18.91
C TYR A 25 -11.44 17.54 20.38
N ALA A 26 -10.23 17.98 20.73
CA ALA A 26 -9.82 18.06 22.14
C ALA A 26 -10.68 19.05 22.91
N GLU A 27 -10.92 20.24 22.34
CA GLU A 27 -11.76 21.28 22.95
C GLU A 27 -13.21 20.80 23.12
N GLU A 28 -13.76 20.11 22.11
CA GLU A 28 -15.10 19.52 22.16
C GLU A 28 -15.21 18.41 23.23
N MET A 29 -14.28 17.45 23.21
CA MET A 29 -14.24 16.37 24.21
C MET A 29 -14.02 16.88 25.64
N GLU A 30 -13.15 17.87 25.81
CA GLU A 30 -12.87 18.51 27.11
C GLU A 30 -14.14 19.19 27.63
N THR A 31 -14.89 19.89 26.77
CA THR A 31 -16.18 20.50 27.12
C THR A 31 -17.18 19.46 27.60
N HIS A 32 -17.39 18.37 26.85
CA HIS A 32 -18.34 17.32 27.24
C HIS A 32 -17.95 16.65 28.56
N LEU A 33 -16.67 16.29 28.73
CA LEU A 33 -16.19 15.67 29.96
C LEU A 33 -16.32 16.62 31.16
N HIS A 34 -16.10 17.92 30.98
CA HIS A 34 -16.31 18.90 32.05
C HIS A 34 -17.78 19.03 32.45
N CYS A 35 -18.69 19.12 31.48
CA CYS A 35 -20.12 19.13 31.77
C CYS A 35 -20.54 17.89 32.57
N THR A 36 -20.09 16.70 32.19
CA THR A 36 -20.38 15.46 32.94
C THR A 36 -19.78 15.47 34.34
N VAL A 37 -18.56 15.99 34.52
CA VAL A 37 -17.93 16.11 35.84
C VAL A 37 -18.73 17.06 36.74
N GLU A 38 -19.17 18.21 36.23
CA GLU A 38 -19.98 19.16 37.00
C GLU A 38 -21.33 18.57 37.43
N GLU A 39 -21.98 17.80 36.55
CA GLU A 39 -23.22 17.08 36.88
C GLU A 39 -23.00 16.05 37.99
N LEU A 40 -21.90 15.30 37.95
CA LEU A 40 -21.55 14.32 38.99
C LEU A 40 -21.18 15.00 40.32
N LEU A 41 -20.50 16.15 40.29
CA LEU A 41 -20.26 16.95 41.49
C LEU A 41 -21.57 17.43 42.13
N LYS A 42 -22.54 17.88 41.31
CA LYS A 42 -23.88 18.28 41.79
C LYS A 42 -24.66 17.10 42.40
N GLN A 43 -24.38 15.87 41.98
CA GLN A 43 -24.93 14.64 42.55
C GLN A 43 -24.25 14.20 43.85
N GLY A 44 -23.24 14.94 44.33
CA GLY A 44 -22.57 14.68 45.60
C GLY A 44 -21.37 13.74 45.51
N PHE A 45 -20.90 13.38 44.31
CA PHE A 45 -19.66 12.62 44.16
C PHE A 45 -18.45 13.49 44.49
N SER A 46 -17.39 12.88 45.01
CA SER A 46 -16.11 13.59 45.19
C SER A 46 -15.51 13.98 43.84
N SER A 47 -14.64 14.99 43.81
CA SER A 47 -14.03 15.45 42.56
C SER A 47 -13.25 14.36 41.82
N GLU A 48 -12.56 13.48 42.55
CA GLU A 48 -11.81 12.39 41.93
C GLU A 48 -12.74 11.29 41.37
N GLU A 49 -13.77 10.90 42.13
CA GLU A 49 -14.76 9.93 41.67
C GLU A 49 -15.56 10.45 40.48
N ALA A 50 -15.90 11.75 40.46
CA ALA A 50 -16.61 12.38 39.36
C ALA A 50 -15.80 12.32 38.06
N VAL A 51 -14.49 12.57 38.12
CA VAL A 51 -13.58 12.47 36.96
C VAL A 51 -13.44 11.03 36.47
N ASP A 52 -13.22 10.07 37.37
CA ASP A 52 -13.04 8.68 36.96
C ASP A 52 -14.35 8.10 36.38
N LYS A 53 -15.50 8.53 36.91
CA LYS A 53 -16.82 8.11 36.44
C LYS A 53 -17.20 8.77 35.11
N SER A 54 -16.85 10.05 34.90
CA SER A 54 -17.06 10.70 33.60
C SER A 54 -16.25 10.03 32.49
N ILE A 55 -14.97 9.73 32.74
CA ILE A 55 -14.10 9.01 31.79
C ILE A 55 -14.69 7.63 31.44
N ARG A 56 -15.20 6.89 32.43
CA ARG A 56 -15.82 5.58 32.20
C ARG A 56 -17.11 5.68 31.39
N GLN A 57 -17.93 6.70 31.63
CA GLN A 57 -19.17 6.95 30.87
C GLN A 57 -18.89 7.38 29.43
N PHE A 58 -17.80 8.12 29.21
CA PHE A 58 -17.40 8.58 27.88
C PHE A 58 -16.94 7.44 26.96
N GLY A 59 -16.48 6.32 27.53
CA GLY A 59 -16.17 5.09 26.81
C GLY A 59 -14.68 4.74 26.80
N SER A 60 -14.34 3.59 26.22
CA SER A 60 -12.94 3.19 26.10
C SER A 60 -12.24 3.97 24.98
N THR A 61 -10.92 4.14 25.09
CA THR A 61 -10.12 4.81 24.05
C THR A 61 -10.16 4.07 22.71
N GLU A 62 -10.40 2.76 22.72
CA GLU A 62 -10.50 1.96 21.50
C GLU A 62 -11.82 2.16 20.77
N GLU A 63 -12.93 2.22 21.52
CA GLU A 63 -14.27 2.48 20.96
C GLU A 63 -14.34 3.87 20.33
N LEU A 64 -13.90 4.90 21.06
CA LEU A 64 -13.90 6.28 20.57
C LEU A 64 -12.98 6.45 19.36
N ASN A 65 -11.84 5.75 19.32
CA ASN A 65 -10.98 5.76 18.14
C ASN A 65 -11.66 5.10 16.94
N ASP A 66 -12.35 3.98 17.11
CA ASP A 66 -13.07 3.30 16.01
C ASP A 66 -14.24 4.17 15.52
N GLU A 67 -14.92 4.87 16.43
CA GLU A 67 -16.00 5.82 16.10
C GLU A 67 -15.48 7.03 15.33
N LEU A 68 -14.44 7.70 15.82
CA LEU A 68 -13.71 8.75 15.08
C LEU A 68 -13.27 8.28 13.69
N THR A 69 -12.82 7.03 13.57
CA THR A 69 -12.44 6.43 12.28
C THR A 69 -13.65 6.29 11.38
N LYS A 70 -14.76 5.77 11.91
CA LYS A 70 -15.99 5.54 11.16
C LYS A 70 -16.62 6.85 10.70
N GLU A 71 -16.66 7.88 11.54
CA GLU A 71 -17.16 9.20 11.16
C GLU A 71 -16.30 9.85 10.07
N THR A 72 -14.97 9.70 10.16
CA THR A 72 -14.08 10.29 9.17
C THR A 72 -14.09 9.54 7.83
N TYR A 73 -14.33 8.21 7.82
CA TYR A 73 -14.15 7.36 6.63
C TYR A 73 -15.36 6.59 6.13
N GLY A 74 -16.48 6.63 6.84
CA GLY A 74 -17.65 5.78 6.57
C GLY A 74 -17.44 4.29 6.91
N TYR A 75 -16.21 3.87 7.24
CA TYR A 75 -15.86 2.49 7.57
C TYR A 75 -15.07 2.43 8.88
N SER A 76 -15.38 1.43 9.71
CA SER A 76 -14.59 1.14 10.91
C SER A 76 -13.24 0.53 10.55
N GLY A 77 -12.22 0.75 11.37
CA GLY A 77 -10.90 0.14 11.16
C GLY A 77 -10.98 -1.38 11.19
N LYS A 78 -11.91 -1.94 12.00
CA LYS A 78 -12.22 -3.37 12.05
C LYS A 78 -12.71 -3.90 10.70
N SER A 79 -13.60 -3.19 10.01
CA SER A 79 -14.10 -3.59 8.70
C SER A 79 -13.01 -3.60 7.64
N ILE A 80 -12.14 -2.57 7.61
CA ILE A 80 -11.03 -2.49 6.67
C ILE A 80 -10.05 -3.66 6.89
N ARG A 81 -9.74 -4.01 8.14
CA ARG A 81 -8.90 -5.19 8.46
C ARG A 81 -9.54 -6.50 7.99
N LYS A 82 -10.84 -6.70 8.25
CA LYS A 82 -11.57 -7.90 7.78
C LYS A 82 -11.55 -7.99 6.25
N ALA A 83 -11.77 -6.89 5.55
CA ALA A 83 -11.68 -6.83 4.09
C ALA A 83 -10.26 -7.17 3.60
N SER A 84 -9.23 -6.62 4.24
CA SER A 84 -7.83 -6.94 3.92
C SER A 84 -7.52 -8.43 4.10
N ILE A 85 -7.98 -9.07 5.18
CA ILE A 85 -7.82 -10.52 5.38
C ILE A 85 -8.54 -11.30 4.27
N GLY A 86 -9.77 -10.93 3.93
CA GLY A 86 -10.52 -11.57 2.84
C GLY A 86 -9.81 -11.46 1.50
N LEU A 87 -9.30 -10.27 1.15
CA LEU A 87 -8.54 -10.03 -0.07
C LEU A 87 -7.21 -10.81 -0.10
N PHE A 88 -6.56 -10.95 1.05
CA PHE A 88 -5.35 -11.78 1.17
C PHE A 88 -5.64 -13.26 0.93
N LEU A 89 -6.74 -13.79 1.48
CA LEU A 89 -7.15 -15.17 1.21
C LEU A 89 -7.50 -15.38 -0.27
N LEU A 90 -8.19 -14.42 -0.90
CA LEU A 90 -8.49 -14.46 -2.33
C LEU A 90 -7.23 -14.43 -3.19
N LEU A 91 -6.22 -13.64 -2.81
CA LEU A 91 -4.91 -13.62 -3.45
C LEU A 91 -4.20 -14.99 -3.36
N LEU A 92 -4.23 -15.63 -2.19
CA LEU A 92 -3.65 -16.97 -2.02
C LEU A 92 -4.40 -18.02 -2.86
N CYS A 93 -5.73 -17.98 -2.87
CA CYS A 93 -6.56 -18.88 -3.65
C CYS A 93 -6.35 -18.69 -5.16
N SER A 94 -6.27 -17.45 -5.64
CA SER A 94 -6.04 -17.17 -7.07
C SER A 94 -4.64 -17.61 -7.51
N THR A 95 -3.63 -17.39 -6.68
CA THR A 95 -2.25 -17.80 -6.97
C THR A 95 -2.11 -19.32 -6.97
N THR A 96 -2.58 -20.00 -5.92
CA THR A 96 -2.50 -21.47 -5.81
C THR A 96 -3.38 -22.16 -6.84
N GLY A 97 -4.59 -21.65 -7.08
CA GLY A 97 -5.50 -22.11 -8.13
C GLY A 97 -4.89 -21.94 -9.51
N GLY A 98 -4.24 -20.81 -9.79
CA GLY A 98 -3.55 -20.60 -11.06
C GLY A 98 -2.38 -21.57 -11.27
N LEU A 99 -1.56 -21.81 -10.26
CA LEU A 99 -0.51 -22.83 -10.31
C LEU A 99 -1.07 -24.24 -10.53
N PHE A 100 -2.19 -24.56 -9.87
CA PHE A 100 -2.86 -25.85 -10.04
C PHE A 100 -3.39 -26.02 -11.46
N LEU A 101 -4.16 -25.05 -11.98
CA LEU A 101 -4.67 -25.05 -13.35
C LEU A 101 -3.55 -25.17 -14.39
N SER A 102 -2.42 -24.51 -14.13
CA SER A 102 -1.24 -24.63 -14.97
C SER A 102 -0.71 -26.06 -15.07
N LYS A 103 -0.82 -26.88 -14.01
CA LYS A 103 -0.41 -28.29 -14.08
C LYS A 103 -1.29 -29.13 -15.01
N PHE A 104 -2.52 -28.69 -15.29
CA PHE A 104 -3.45 -29.35 -16.21
C PHE A 104 -3.43 -28.76 -17.62
N GLY A 105 -2.43 -27.92 -17.95
CA GLY A 105 -2.33 -27.26 -19.25
C GLY A 105 -3.41 -26.20 -19.49
N VAL A 106 -4.16 -25.81 -18.46
CA VAL A 106 -5.11 -24.69 -18.55
C VAL A 106 -4.30 -23.41 -18.36
N HIS A 107 -3.92 -22.79 -19.46
CA HIS A 107 -3.24 -21.50 -19.46
C HIS A 107 -4.15 -20.45 -20.06
N ASN A 108 -4.46 -19.43 -19.27
CA ASN A 108 -5.31 -18.34 -19.70
C ASN A 108 -4.88 -17.05 -19.03
N ARG A 109 -4.78 -15.96 -19.80
CA ARG A 109 -4.50 -14.60 -19.32
C ARG A 109 -5.33 -14.18 -18.10
N TYR A 110 -6.59 -14.63 -18.01
CA TYR A 110 -7.45 -14.30 -16.87
C TYR A 110 -6.96 -14.92 -15.56
N VAL A 111 -6.36 -16.11 -15.62
CA VAL A 111 -5.78 -16.79 -14.45
C VAL A 111 -4.57 -16.00 -13.92
N GLU A 112 -3.80 -15.37 -14.81
CA GLU A 112 -2.64 -14.55 -14.45
C GLU A 112 -3.03 -13.16 -13.91
N ILE A 113 -4.10 -12.55 -14.43
CA ILE A 113 -4.58 -11.22 -14.00
C ILE A 113 -5.23 -11.27 -12.61
N LEU A 114 -5.91 -12.36 -12.27
CA LEU A 114 -6.66 -12.49 -11.02
C LEU A 114 -5.83 -12.23 -9.74
N PRO A 115 -4.64 -12.83 -9.53
CA PRO A 115 -3.79 -12.50 -8.37
C PRO A 115 -3.31 -11.04 -8.37
N ILE A 116 -3.01 -10.47 -9.53
CA ILE A 116 -2.59 -9.07 -9.64
C ILE A 116 -3.73 -8.14 -9.17
N PHE A 117 -4.95 -8.42 -9.61
CA PHE A 117 -6.13 -7.66 -9.19
C PHE A 117 -6.35 -7.73 -7.67
N PHE A 118 -6.30 -8.93 -7.07
CA PHE A 118 -6.49 -9.05 -5.62
C PHE A 118 -5.34 -8.42 -4.82
N MET A 119 -4.10 -8.47 -5.31
CA MET A 119 -3.00 -7.73 -4.70
C MET A 119 -3.26 -6.22 -4.71
N MET A 120 -3.71 -5.67 -5.84
CA MET A 120 -4.04 -4.25 -5.94
C MET A 120 -5.10 -3.86 -4.91
N MET A 121 -6.21 -4.60 -4.88
CA MET A 121 -7.30 -4.34 -3.95
C MET A 121 -6.82 -4.47 -2.50
N LEU A 122 -5.98 -5.46 -2.20
CA LEU A 122 -5.37 -5.63 -0.89
C LEU A 122 -4.52 -4.42 -0.51
N PHE A 123 -3.64 -3.95 -1.40
CA PHE A 123 -2.79 -2.79 -1.13
C PHE A 123 -3.62 -1.53 -0.94
N LEU A 124 -4.64 -1.29 -1.77
CA LEU A 124 -5.57 -0.18 -1.60
C LEU A 124 -6.24 -0.26 -0.23
N CYS A 125 -6.77 -1.42 0.15
CA CYS A 125 -7.42 -1.63 1.43
C CYS A 125 -6.47 -1.38 2.62
N LEU A 126 -5.24 -1.90 2.54
CA LEU A 126 -4.24 -1.70 3.58
C LEU A 126 -3.74 -0.25 3.63
N SER A 127 -3.64 0.45 2.50
CA SER A 127 -3.23 1.86 2.44
C SER A 127 -4.19 2.77 3.21
N LEU A 128 -5.49 2.40 3.26
CA LEU A 128 -6.49 3.07 4.09
C LEU A 128 -6.22 2.92 5.59
N LEU A 129 -5.49 1.88 6.00
CA LEU A 129 -5.07 1.66 7.38
C LEU A 129 -3.80 2.44 7.75
N LEU A 130 -2.88 2.65 6.80
CA LEU A 130 -1.61 3.34 7.06
C LEU A 130 -1.76 4.85 7.17
N THR A 131 -2.67 5.44 6.40
CA THR A 131 -2.85 6.88 6.40
C THR A 131 -4.30 7.27 6.24
N ARG A 132 -4.62 8.41 6.85
CA ARG A 132 -5.94 8.99 7.04
C ARG A 132 -6.19 10.21 6.15
N LYS A 133 -5.12 10.85 5.65
CA LYS A 133 -5.22 11.97 4.73
C LYS A 133 -5.52 11.47 3.33
N ASN A 134 -6.55 12.01 2.70
CA ASN A 134 -6.92 11.65 1.33
C ASN A 134 -5.76 11.83 0.35
N VAL A 135 -4.96 12.87 0.54
CA VAL A 135 -3.75 13.14 -0.25
C VAL A 135 -2.72 12.01 -0.10
N ASP A 136 -2.35 11.67 1.14
CA ASP A 136 -1.37 10.62 1.41
C ASP A 136 -1.85 9.23 0.93
N ARG A 137 -3.17 8.99 0.97
CA ARG A 137 -3.79 7.77 0.42
C ARG A 137 -3.68 7.72 -1.09
N ILE A 138 -3.97 8.83 -1.78
CA ILE A 138 -3.79 8.92 -3.23
C ILE A 138 -2.31 8.75 -3.58
N CYS A 139 -1.39 9.33 -2.80
CA CYS A 139 0.05 9.10 -2.96
C CYS A 139 0.39 7.60 -2.85
N LEU A 140 -0.07 6.92 -1.79
CA LEU A 140 0.18 5.48 -1.60
C LEU A 140 -0.48 4.62 -2.69
N ALA A 141 -1.70 4.96 -3.09
CA ALA A 141 -2.45 4.24 -4.12
C ALA A 141 -1.84 4.43 -5.51
N SER A 142 -1.17 5.55 -5.77
CA SER A 142 -0.59 5.86 -7.08
C SER A 142 0.43 4.81 -7.53
N VAL A 143 1.13 4.16 -6.59
CA VAL A 143 2.20 3.20 -6.89
C VAL A 143 1.66 1.86 -7.37
N PRO A 144 0.75 1.18 -6.62
CA PRO A 144 0.05 0.02 -7.15
C PRO A 144 -0.74 0.35 -8.41
N LEU A 145 -1.35 1.53 -8.50
CA LEU A 145 -2.13 1.91 -9.67
C LEU A 145 -1.24 2.04 -10.92
N LEU A 146 -0.05 2.61 -10.82
CA LEU A 146 0.89 2.64 -11.94
C LEU A 146 1.40 1.24 -12.29
N PHE A 147 1.73 0.43 -11.28
CA PHE A 147 2.19 -0.93 -11.50
C PHE A 147 1.12 -1.79 -12.18
N VAL A 148 -0.13 -1.69 -11.71
CA VAL A 148 -1.27 -2.44 -12.25
C VAL A 148 -1.70 -1.88 -13.59
N GLY A 149 -1.80 -0.56 -13.74
CA GLY A 149 -2.09 0.08 -15.02
C GLY A 149 -1.07 -0.33 -16.09
N GLY A 150 0.16 -0.50 -15.66
CA GLY A 150 1.22 -1.10 -16.42
C GLY A 150 1.06 -2.53 -16.85
N TYR A 151 0.78 -3.39 -15.87
CA TYR A 151 0.45 -4.78 -16.15
C TYR A 151 -0.79 -4.89 -17.05
N LEU A 152 -1.83 -4.09 -16.82
CA LEU A 152 -3.02 -4.07 -17.65
C LEU A 152 -2.73 -3.59 -19.07
N GLN A 153 -1.91 -2.55 -19.26
CA GLN A 153 -1.39 -2.16 -20.57
C GLN A 153 -0.71 -3.36 -21.25
N ALA A 154 0.19 -4.01 -20.52
CA ALA A 154 0.94 -5.18 -20.99
C ALA A 154 0.02 -6.36 -21.35
N TYR A 155 -1.11 -6.54 -20.67
CA TYR A 155 -2.02 -7.66 -20.97
C TYR A 155 -3.05 -7.34 -22.06
N PHE A 156 -3.56 -6.12 -22.10
CA PHE A 156 -4.71 -5.76 -22.93
C PHE A 156 -4.34 -5.00 -24.20
N GLN A 157 -3.06 -4.73 -24.47
CA GLN A 157 -2.63 -3.96 -25.65
C GLN A 157 -3.36 -2.61 -25.74
N VAL A 158 -3.85 -2.04 -24.64
CA VAL A 158 -4.78 -0.89 -24.68
C VAL A 158 -4.19 0.25 -25.50
N PHE A 159 -2.91 0.54 -25.28
CA PHE A 159 -2.19 1.58 -26.02
C PHE A 159 -1.79 1.15 -27.45
N VAL A 160 -1.41 -0.11 -27.67
CA VAL A 160 -1.10 -0.61 -29.02
C VAL A 160 -2.34 -0.53 -29.92
N HIS A 161 -3.50 -0.90 -29.39
CA HIS A 161 -4.78 -0.83 -30.11
C HIS A 161 -5.32 0.59 -30.22
N ALA A 162 -5.14 1.44 -29.19
CA ALA A 162 -5.61 2.82 -29.23
C ALA A 162 -4.77 3.73 -30.15
N PHE A 163 -3.50 3.40 -30.38
CA PHE A 163 -2.57 4.21 -31.18
C PHE A 163 -2.11 3.51 -32.47
N GLU A 164 -2.92 2.57 -32.99
CA GLU A 164 -2.72 1.89 -34.27
C GLU A 164 -1.30 1.29 -34.48
N GLY A 165 -0.66 0.85 -33.39
CA GLY A 165 0.66 0.22 -33.42
C GLY A 165 1.84 1.12 -33.81
N GLN A 166 1.67 2.43 -34.01
CA GLN A 166 2.79 3.31 -34.37
C GLN A 166 3.56 3.75 -33.11
N GLY A 167 4.70 3.11 -32.85
CA GLY A 167 5.72 3.59 -31.89
C GLY A 167 5.50 3.24 -30.42
N PHE A 168 4.35 2.67 -30.05
CA PHE A 168 4.05 2.20 -28.69
C PHE A 168 4.10 0.66 -28.62
N GLU A 169 5.25 0.07 -28.91
CA GLU A 169 5.46 -1.35 -28.65
C GLU A 169 5.55 -1.62 -27.14
N PHE A 170 5.29 -2.88 -26.75
CA PHE A 170 5.32 -3.40 -25.37
C PHE A 170 6.60 -3.02 -24.60
N THR A 171 7.68 -2.77 -25.34
CA THR A 171 8.99 -2.30 -24.87
C THR A 171 8.92 -1.00 -24.08
N LEU A 172 8.02 -0.05 -24.39
CA LEU A 172 7.99 1.23 -23.66
C LEU A 172 7.67 1.02 -22.17
N PHE A 173 6.64 0.24 -21.85
CA PHE A 173 6.23 -0.01 -20.47
C PHE A 173 7.24 -0.88 -19.71
N GLN A 174 7.76 -1.90 -20.39
CA GLN A 174 8.81 -2.76 -19.88
C GLN A 174 10.07 -1.95 -19.54
N ASN A 175 10.45 -1.00 -20.40
CA ASN A 175 11.57 -0.10 -20.19
C ASN A 175 11.27 0.99 -19.14
N LEU A 176 10.00 1.38 -18.98
CA LEU A 176 9.54 2.38 -18.00
C LEU A 176 9.61 1.87 -16.55
N PHE A 177 9.22 0.62 -16.30
CA PHE A 177 9.06 0.07 -14.94
C PHE A 177 9.96 -1.13 -14.62
N PHE A 178 10.54 -1.79 -15.63
CA PHE A 178 11.45 -2.93 -15.47
C PHE A 178 12.84 -2.66 -16.07
N SER A 179 13.25 -1.39 -16.07
CA SER A 179 14.54 -0.87 -16.53
C SER A 179 15.78 -1.63 -16.05
N GLY A 180 15.67 -2.39 -14.96
CA GLY A 180 16.78 -3.16 -14.40
C GLY A 180 17.19 -4.40 -15.17
N VAL A 181 16.40 -4.87 -16.13
CA VAL A 181 16.67 -6.16 -16.80
C VAL A 181 17.11 -5.91 -18.23
N TYR A 182 18.38 -5.54 -18.40
CA TYR A 182 19.05 -5.70 -19.69
C TYR A 182 20.04 -6.86 -19.69
N ASP A 183 19.99 -7.57 -20.81
CA ASP A 183 20.98 -8.49 -21.30
C ASP A 183 22.10 -7.61 -21.87
N THR A 184 23.24 -7.58 -21.19
CA THR A 184 24.42 -6.78 -21.58
C THR A 184 25.10 -7.30 -22.85
N THR A 185 24.41 -8.15 -23.62
CA THR A 185 24.91 -8.83 -24.82
C THR A 185 24.77 -7.96 -26.08
N GLY A 186 23.80 -7.04 -26.13
CA GLY A 186 23.71 -5.98 -27.13
C GLY A 186 24.51 -4.75 -26.69
N GLY A 187 25.46 -4.30 -27.51
CA GLY A 187 26.37 -3.20 -27.16
C GLY A 187 25.67 -1.89 -26.74
N LEU A 188 26.44 -1.00 -26.11
CA LEU A 188 26.03 0.31 -25.55
C LEU A 188 25.26 1.26 -26.51
N SER A 189 25.14 0.92 -27.80
CA SER A 189 24.60 1.79 -28.85
C SER A 189 23.10 1.65 -29.12
N ASP A 190 22.42 0.64 -28.56
CA ASP A 190 21.01 0.41 -28.90
C ASP A 190 20.04 1.22 -28.02
N PHE A 191 18.98 1.69 -28.68
CA PHE A 191 17.79 2.48 -28.30
C PHE A 191 17.22 2.28 -26.87
N SER A 192 17.61 1.19 -26.22
CA SER A 192 17.45 0.82 -24.81
C SER A 192 17.62 1.97 -23.80
N PHE A 193 18.67 2.78 -23.94
CA PHE A 193 19.06 3.74 -22.91
C PHE A 193 18.12 4.95 -22.83
N GLU A 194 17.61 5.42 -23.98
CA GLU A 194 16.71 6.58 -24.05
C GLU A 194 15.37 6.30 -23.38
N VAL A 195 14.76 5.14 -23.67
CA VAL A 195 13.45 4.76 -23.12
C VAL A 195 13.53 4.49 -21.62
N MET A 196 14.65 3.91 -21.16
CA MET A 196 14.92 3.66 -19.75
C MET A 196 15.12 4.96 -18.94
N GLY A 197 15.79 5.94 -19.57
CA GLY A 197 15.93 7.29 -19.05
C GLY A 197 14.55 7.94 -18.87
N VAL A 198 13.67 7.84 -19.86
CA VAL A 198 12.30 8.40 -19.78
C VAL A 198 11.53 7.83 -18.60
N GLY A 199 11.59 6.52 -18.35
CA GLY A 199 10.86 5.94 -17.22
C GLY A 199 11.43 6.25 -15.85
N SER A 200 12.76 6.26 -15.75
CA SER A 200 13.42 6.67 -14.51
C SER A 200 13.14 8.15 -14.21
N ILE A 201 13.15 9.02 -15.23
CA ILE A 201 12.75 10.42 -15.12
C ILE A 201 11.28 10.54 -14.70
N GLY A 202 10.39 9.73 -15.28
CA GLY A 202 8.97 9.68 -14.91
C GLY A 202 8.76 9.34 -13.44
N LEU A 203 9.43 8.30 -12.93
CA LEU A 203 9.38 7.91 -11.51
C LEU A 203 9.99 8.96 -10.59
N VAL A 204 11.07 9.64 -11.00
CA VAL A 204 11.67 10.74 -10.26
C VAL A 204 10.71 11.94 -10.19
N ILE A 205 10.12 12.34 -11.33
CA ILE A 205 9.13 13.42 -11.40
C ILE A 205 7.93 13.09 -10.51
N GLN A 206 7.40 11.87 -10.61
CA GLN A 206 6.30 11.43 -9.76
C GLN A 206 6.71 11.49 -8.29
N SER A 207 7.89 10.98 -7.92
CA SER A 207 8.37 11.02 -6.53
C SER A 207 8.52 12.44 -6.01
N ILE A 208 8.99 13.39 -6.84
CA ILE A 208 9.07 14.81 -6.50
C ILE A 208 7.67 15.41 -6.31
N ILE A 209 6.72 15.11 -7.21
CA ILE A 209 5.33 15.56 -7.09
C ILE A 209 4.74 15.02 -5.79
N LEU A 210 4.85 13.72 -5.53
CA LEU A 210 4.36 13.10 -4.31
C LEU A 210 5.02 13.71 -3.08
N TYR A 211 6.34 13.91 -3.07
CA TYR A 211 7.06 14.56 -1.97
C TYR A 211 6.64 16.01 -1.72
N SER A 212 6.24 16.72 -2.78
CA SER A 212 5.78 18.11 -2.68
C SER A 212 4.35 18.23 -2.14
N ILE A 213 3.49 17.26 -2.44
CA ILE A 213 2.07 17.28 -2.07
C ILE A 213 1.82 16.54 -0.75
N CYS A 214 2.49 15.41 -0.52
CA CYS A 214 2.34 14.61 0.69
C CYS A 214 2.98 15.31 1.89
N GLU A 215 2.20 15.55 2.95
CA GLU A 215 2.74 16.13 4.19
C GLU A 215 3.63 15.13 4.95
N ASN A 216 3.31 13.84 4.83
CA ASN A 216 4.13 12.78 5.42
C ASN A 216 5.26 12.38 4.45
N ARG A 217 6.45 12.96 4.68
CA ARG A 217 7.65 12.69 3.88
C ARG A 217 8.03 11.21 3.81
N SER A 218 7.78 10.45 4.89
CA SER A 218 8.06 9.00 4.89
C SER A 218 7.14 8.25 3.93
N ILE A 219 5.87 8.64 3.85
CA ILE A 219 4.90 8.07 2.91
C ILE A 219 5.24 8.47 1.48
N ALA A 220 5.68 9.72 1.26
CA ALA A 220 6.05 10.19 -0.07
C ALA A 220 7.24 9.43 -0.68
N LEU A 221 8.18 8.96 0.15
CA LEU A 221 9.35 8.19 -0.30
C LEU A 221 9.06 6.70 -0.53
N LEU A 222 7.93 6.21 -0.01
CA LEU A 222 7.53 4.81 -0.08
C LEU A 222 7.34 4.30 -1.51
N PRO A 223 6.72 5.04 -2.45
CA PRO A 223 6.77 4.77 -3.90
C PRO A 223 8.15 4.41 -4.43
N PHE A 224 9.14 5.25 -4.12
CA PHE A 224 10.49 5.11 -4.62
C PHE A 224 11.19 3.90 -3.98
N GLY A 225 11.04 3.74 -2.67
CA GLY A 225 11.56 2.56 -1.96
C GLY A 225 10.95 1.26 -2.48
N LEU A 226 9.64 1.21 -2.70
CA LEU A 226 8.96 0.05 -3.29
C LEU A 226 9.44 -0.25 -4.70
N SER A 227 9.61 0.78 -5.54
CA SER A 227 10.13 0.61 -6.89
C SER A 227 11.53 -0.02 -6.88
N ILE A 228 12.46 0.51 -6.06
CA ILE A 228 13.81 -0.07 -5.92
C ILE A 228 13.74 -1.53 -5.48
N VAL A 229 12.96 -1.84 -4.45
CA VAL A 229 12.89 -3.21 -3.93
C VAL A 229 12.27 -4.16 -4.95
N LEU A 230 11.23 -3.73 -5.68
CA LEU A 230 10.62 -4.53 -6.74
C LEU A 230 11.58 -4.78 -7.90
N THR A 231 12.38 -3.78 -8.29
CA THR A 231 13.41 -3.92 -9.32
C THR A 231 14.50 -4.90 -8.87
N LEU A 232 15.04 -4.75 -7.65
CA LEU A 232 16.05 -5.65 -7.10
C LEU A 232 15.52 -7.09 -6.98
N LEU A 233 14.28 -7.24 -6.49
CA LEU A 233 13.64 -8.55 -6.42
C LEU A 233 13.56 -9.19 -7.79
N HIS A 234 13.11 -8.43 -8.80
CA HIS A 234 13.01 -8.93 -10.15
C HIS A 234 14.38 -9.40 -10.70
N MET A 235 15.45 -8.63 -10.47
CA MET A 235 16.82 -9.03 -10.82
C MET A 235 17.24 -10.33 -10.11
N VAL A 236 16.92 -10.47 -8.83
CA VAL A 236 17.23 -11.69 -8.06
C VAL A 236 16.45 -12.89 -8.58
N THR A 237 15.16 -12.74 -8.86
CA THR A 237 14.34 -13.80 -9.45
C THR A 237 14.93 -14.27 -10.79
N PHE A 238 15.36 -13.34 -11.63
CA PHE A 238 16.04 -13.65 -12.89
C PHE A 238 17.33 -14.44 -12.69
N ARG A 239 18.18 -14.03 -11.74
CA ARG A 239 19.43 -14.73 -11.42
C ARG A 239 19.17 -16.13 -10.86
N LEU A 240 18.14 -16.29 -10.02
CA LEU A 240 17.74 -17.60 -9.50
C LEU A 240 17.24 -18.52 -10.62
N TYR A 241 16.43 -18.00 -11.55
CA TYR A 241 16.00 -18.78 -12.73
C TYR A 241 17.18 -19.22 -13.60
N ALA A 242 18.17 -18.35 -13.80
CA ALA A 242 19.39 -18.70 -14.52
C ALA A 242 20.23 -19.77 -13.80
N LEU A 243 20.32 -19.72 -12.47
CA LEU A 243 21.07 -20.67 -11.65
C LEU A 243 20.42 -22.06 -11.56
N ILE A 244 19.09 -22.13 -11.60
CA ILE A 244 18.34 -23.40 -11.51
C ILE A 244 18.51 -24.24 -12.79
N GLY A 245 19.21 -23.73 -13.81
CA GLY A 245 19.58 -24.49 -15.01
C GLY A 245 18.39 -24.85 -15.89
N SER A 246 17.19 -24.40 -15.51
CA SER A 246 16.06 -24.37 -16.40
C SER A 246 16.39 -23.36 -17.49
N SER A 247 16.47 -23.79 -18.75
CA SER A 247 16.47 -22.93 -19.94
C SER A 247 15.11 -22.22 -20.07
N ILE A 248 14.66 -21.59 -18.98
CA ILE A 248 13.54 -20.67 -18.96
C ILE A 248 14.04 -19.44 -19.69
N ASN A 249 13.91 -19.53 -21.01
CA ASN A 249 13.68 -18.43 -21.91
C ASN A 249 12.63 -17.51 -21.25
N SER A 250 13.08 -16.53 -20.48
CA SER A 250 12.18 -15.67 -19.71
C SER A 250 11.18 -15.01 -20.66
N PRO A 251 9.87 -15.09 -20.39
CA PRO A 251 8.83 -14.50 -21.23
C PRO A 251 8.86 -12.96 -21.22
N VAL A 252 9.74 -12.35 -20.43
CA VAL A 252 10.06 -10.92 -20.49
C VAL A 252 10.94 -10.63 -21.73
N TYR A 253 11.71 -11.60 -22.21
CA TYR A 253 12.59 -11.48 -23.39
C TYR A 253 11.95 -11.95 -24.70
N PHE A 254 11.02 -12.92 -24.66
CA PHE A 254 10.49 -13.57 -25.87
C PHE A 254 9.22 -12.92 -26.46
N GLY A 255 8.90 -11.68 -26.09
CA GLY A 255 7.83 -10.92 -26.72
C GLY A 255 6.41 -11.49 -26.51
N TYR A 256 5.45 -10.83 -27.16
CA TYR A 256 4.00 -10.93 -26.93
C TYR A 256 3.39 -12.34 -27.12
N GLU A 257 4.02 -13.20 -27.93
CA GLU A 257 3.46 -14.51 -28.27
C GLU A 257 3.42 -15.46 -27.07
N ARG A 258 4.44 -15.44 -26.22
CA ARG A 258 4.43 -16.25 -24.97
C ARG A 258 3.56 -15.63 -23.88
N LEU A 259 3.36 -14.32 -23.91
CA LEU A 259 2.38 -13.63 -23.07
C LEU A 259 0.95 -14.13 -23.32
N ALA A 260 0.60 -14.34 -24.59
CA ALA A 260 -0.73 -14.80 -24.95
C ALA A 260 -1.00 -16.27 -24.58
N GLN A 261 0.05 -17.09 -24.49
CA GLN A 261 -0.05 -18.52 -24.20
C GLN A 261 -0.06 -18.86 -22.70
N GLY A 262 0.30 -17.91 -21.83
CA GLY A 262 0.42 -18.08 -20.37
C GLY A 262 1.64 -18.91 -19.96
N ASP A 263 2.23 -18.61 -18.80
CA ASP A 263 3.45 -19.28 -18.32
C ASP A 263 3.41 -19.53 -16.79
N PRO A 264 3.52 -20.79 -16.32
CA PRO A 264 3.62 -21.11 -14.89
C PRO A 264 4.71 -20.32 -14.15
N ALA A 265 5.84 -20.05 -14.79
CA ALA A 265 6.94 -19.29 -14.18
C ALA A 265 6.52 -17.87 -13.81
N ARG A 266 5.54 -17.29 -14.52
CA ARG A 266 4.98 -15.97 -14.22
C ARG A 266 4.10 -15.98 -13.00
N ILE A 267 3.29 -17.02 -12.82
CA ILE A 267 2.46 -17.13 -11.61
C ILE A 267 3.37 -17.21 -10.38
N VAL A 268 4.50 -17.91 -10.47
CA VAL A 268 5.53 -17.94 -9.42
C VAL A 268 6.18 -16.56 -9.20
N ASP A 269 6.54 -15.84 -10.27
CA ASP A 269 7.09 -14.49 -10.16
C ASP A 269 6.09 -13.50 -9.54
N ILE A 270 4.82 -13.55 -9.97
CA ILE A 270 3.72 -12.79 -9.37
C ILE A 270 3.59 -13.15 -7.89
N ALA A 271 3.59 -14.43 -7.53
CA ALA A 271 3.48 -14.88 -6.14
C ALA A 271 4.63 -14.32 -5.27
N LEU A 272 5.87 -14.41 -5.77
CA LEU A 272 7.06 -13.93 -5.07
C LEU A 272 7.01 -12.39 -4.89
N LYS A 273 6.69 -11.66 -5.96
CA LYS A 273 6.50 -10.20 -5.91
C LYS A 273 5.38 -9.80 -4.95
N SER A 274 4.26 -10.53 -4.97
CA SER A 274 3.13 -10.34 -4.05
C SER A 274 3.59 -10.46 -2.59
N PHE A 275 4.33 -11.53 -2.30
CA PHE A 275 4.82 -11.83 -0.97
C PHE A 275 5.77 -10.75 -0.46
N VAL A 276 6.70 -10.30 -1.30
CA VAL A 276 7.64 -9.23 -0.93
C VAL A 276 6.93 -7.90 -0.73
N CYS A 277 5.98 -7.53 -1.59
CA CYS A 277 5.14 -6.34 -1.39
C CYS A 277 4.44 -6.38 -0.02
N LEU A 278 3.85 -7.53 0.33
CA LEU A 278 3.17 -7.72 1.61
C LEU A 278 4.15 -7.60 2.79
N LEU A 279 5.34 -8.19 2.67
CA LEU A 279 6.37 -8.12 3.71
C LEU A 279 6.87 -6.69 3.94
N ILE A 280 7.15 -5.94 2.87
CA ILE A 280 7.52 -4.52 2.95
C ILE A 280 6.40 -3.74 3.65
N PHE A 281 5.15 -3.99 3.28
CA PHE A 281 4.00 -3.34 3.89
C PHE A 281 3.91 -3.61 5.40
N ILE A 282 4.13 -4.86 5.82
CA ILE A 282 4.18 -5.25 7.24
C ILE A 282 5.33 -4.53 7.95
N VAL A 283 6.52 -4.49 7.35
CA VAL A 283 7.70 -3.80 7.92
C VAL A 283 7.42 -2.31 8.12
N ILE A 284 6.80 -1.65 7.13
CA ILE A 284 6.39 -0.24 7.24
C ILE A 284 5.38 -0.06 8.38
N GLY A 285 4.36 -0.92 8.47
CA GLY A 285 3.38 -0.87 9.54
C GLY A 285 3.99 -1.05 10.93
N LEU A 286 4.95 -1.98 11.07
CA LEU A 286 5.70 -2.19 12.31
C LEU A 286 6.62 -1.00 12.64
N PHE A 287 7.24 -0.39 11.64
CA PHE A 287 8.10 0.77 11.80
C PHE A 287 7.31 2.01 12.25
N ASP A 288 6.14 2.26 11.65
CA ASP A 288 5.24 3.33 12.07
C ASP A 288 4.72 3.10 13.49
N TYR A 289 4.35 1.86 13.81
CA TYR A 289 4.00 1.46 15.17
C TYR A 289 5.16 1.77 16.14
N TYR A 290 6.38 1.36 15.81
CA TYR A 290 7.57 1.61 16.64
C TYR A 290 7.86 3.11 16.84
N ILE A 291 7.83 3.92 15.78
CA ILE A 291 8.06 5.37 15.86
C ILE A 291 6.99 6.03 16.73
N SER A 292 5.72 5.68 16.52
CA SER A 292 4.61 6.24 17.29
C SER A 292 4.76 5.90 18.78
N HIS A 293 5.24 4.69 19.11
CA HIS A 293 5.47 4.24 20.48
C HIS A 293 6.73 4.85 21.11
N ARG A 294 7.80 5.10 20.35
CA ARG A 294 9.03 5.71 20.88
C ARG A 294 8.84 7.19 21.22
N LYS A 295 8.06 7.95 20.45
CA LYS A 295 7.66 9.32 20.82
C LYS A 295 6.91 9.39 22.16
N ILE A 296 6.34 8.28 22.63
CA ILE A 296 5.63 8.23 23.93
C ILE A 296 6.62 8.28 25.09
N ARG A 297 7.74 7.56 25.02
CA ARG A 297 8.70 7.47 26.12
C ARG A 297 9.62 8.69 26.26
N LEU A 298 9.66 9.57 25.26
CA LEU A 298 10.48 10.79 25.29
C LEU A 298 9.74 12.01 25.82
N ILE A 299 8.42 11.88 26.06
CA ILE A 299 7.56 12.97 26.56
C ILE A 299 7.11 12.69 28.02
N GLN A 300 7.41 11.50 28.54
CA GLN A 300 7.25 11.12 29.94
C GLN A 300 8.58 11.23 30.67
#